data_AF-A0A651HAG8-F1
#
_entry.id   AF-A0A651HAG8-F1
#
_cell.length_a   1.000
_cell.length_b   1.000
_cell.length_c   1.000
_cell.angle_alpha   90.00
_cell.angle_beta   90.00
_cell.angle_gamma   90.00
#
_symmetry.space_group_name_H-M   'P 1'
#
loop_
_entity.id
_entity.type
_entity.pdbx_description
1 polymer ?
#
loop_
_entity_poly.entity_id
_entity_poly.type
_entity_poly.pdbx_seq_one_letter_code
_entity_poly.pdbx_strand_id
1 'polypeptide(L)'
;MSFTLAVTLILSGLLPGLAPLHAEGAVPPGPDTFPEGEEQEAEAPGPGSFPVHLLLPPEVPGIDDARVLIPGDSVLHDRLRIVHWAGGEGRANRALAILERNPWLPGLPPDVPRRAVIFLAPDQARFDALTGGRVPHWGAGVAIPSRDRIVIPLFSQPWTGQGSEDRTLLHEWAHLGLHDHLQGLQIPRWFDEGYAQWSSGGWDRNSAWRLRLSLAGGGAPPLDSISLSWPRERGEAELAYLLAATAVSYLVEGSGERGLELFLARWREMGSFEEAFRRTFGITTGTFERQWLEHVKRRFGWVLVLSQSFVFWVLLGMALLVLFRIRKKRDRERMAQLRATEPPDTPAWWGPPPHPPIGGFPGERRGEVDPPGPRG
;
A
#
# COMPACT_ATOMS: atom_id res chain seq x y z
N MET A 1 33.49 -24.16 47.12
CA MET A 1 34.47 -25.27 47.13
C MET A 1 34.88 -25.51 45.69
N SER A 2 35.92 -24.81 45.23
CA SER A 2 37.28 -25.36 44.90
C SER A 2 37.28 -25.95 43.48
N PHE A 3 37.82 -25.35 42.41
CA PHE A 3 39.16 -24.82 42.09
C PHE A 3 40.33 -25.79 42.33
N THR A 4 40.88 -26.38 41.25
CA THR A 4 42.27 -26.86 41.05
C THR A 4 42.43 -27.17 39.53
N LEU A 5 43.24 -26.48 38.69
CA LEU A 5 44.73 -26.47 38.51
C LEU A 5 45.35 -27.89 38.41
N ALA A 6 46.35 -28.25 37.60
CA ALA A 6 47.14 -27.62 36.54
C ALA A 6 48.20 -28.61 35.95
N VAL A 7 49.06 -28.09 35.04
CA VAL A 7 50.47 -28.46 34.67
C VAL A 7 50.64 -29.67 33.69
N THR A 8 51.51 -29.76 32.66
CA THR A 8 52.90 -29.27 32.34
C THR A 8 53.20 -29.55 30.82
N LEU A 9 53.66 -28.63 29.94
CA LEU A 9 55.06 -28.19 29.57
C LEU A 9 55.92 -29.31 28.87
N ILE A 10 56.49 -29.19 27.63
CA ILE A 10 57.82 -28.64 27.16
C ILE A 10 57.97 -29.10 25.66
N LEU A 11 58.24 -28.30 24.60
CA LEU A 11 59.40 -27.51 24.08
C LEU A 11 60.30 -28.22 23.02
N SER A 12 60.79 -27.43 22.04
CA SER A 12 61.94 -27.61 21.09
C SER A 12 61.61 -28.19 19.70
N GLY A 13 62.09 -27.72 18.53
CA GLY A 13 63.09 -26.72 18.13
C GLY A 13 63.71 -27.10 16.76
N LEU A 14 64.22 -26.10 16.02
CA LEU A 14 65.16 -26.12 14.85
C LEU A 14 64.64 -26.11 13.38
N LEU A 15 64.76 -24.91 12.77
CA LEU A 15 65.31 -24.59 11.41
C LEU A 15 66.87 -24.53 11.50
N PRO A 16 67.74 -24.21 10.48
CA PRO A 16 67.53 -23.54 9.17
C PRO A 16 68.47 -23.95 7.97
N GLY A 17 68.39 -23.21 6.84
CA GLY A 17 69.43 -23.04 5.77
C GLY A 17 69.00 -23.52 4.37
N LEU A 18 69.19 -22.84 3.21
CA LEU A 18 70.18 -21.86 2.72
C LEU A 18 69.70 -21.16 1.41
N ALA A 19 69.80 -19.82 1.36
CA ALA A 19 70.49 -18.93 0.38
C ALA A 19 70.25 -18.92 -1.18
N PRO A 20 70.57 -17.79 -1.87
CA PRO A 20 69.87 -17.26 -3.07
C PRO A 20 70.74 -17.08 -4.35
N LEU A 21 70.19 -16.52 -5.43
CA LEU A 21 70.93 -15.98 -6.59
C LEU A 21 70.38 -14.63 -7.09
N HIS A 22 71.31 -13.73 -7.40
CA HIS A 22 71.20 -12.33 -7.88
C HIS A 22 71.29 -12.18 -9.40
N ALA A 23 70.75 -11.08 -9.96
CA ALA A 23 71.36 -10.17 -10.98
C ALA A 23 70.35 -9.00 -11.26
N GLU A 24 70.62 -7.73 -10.92
CA GLU A 24 71.23 -6.63 -11.74
C GLU A 24 70.72 -6.54 -13.20
N GLY A 25 70.31 -5.42 -13.80
CA GLY A 25 70.23 -3.98 -13.48
C GLY A 25 69.87 -3.17 -14.76
N ALA A 26 69.63 -1.85 -14.62
CA ALA A 26 69.64 -0.75 -15.62
C ALA A 26 68.32 0.01 -15.93
N VAL A 27 68.46 1.35 -15.93
CA VAL A 27 67.54 2.51 -16.10
C VAL A 27 68.41 3.65 -16.70
N PRO A 28 67.97 4.75 -17.36
CA PRO A 28 66.83 5.11 -18.25
C PRO A 28 67.33 5.76 -19.59
N PRO A 29 66.57 6.56 -20.39
CA PRO A 29 66.15 7.96 -20.07
C PRO A 29 64.71 8.35 -20.54
N GLY A 30 64.16 9.47 -20.04
CA GLY A 30 63.00 10.18 -20.63
C GLY A 30 63.42 11.55 -21.19
N PRO A 31 62.53 12.55 -21.40
CA PRO A 31 61.11 12.53 -21.82
C PRO A 31 60.91 13.22 -23.19
N ASP A 32 59.82 12.93 -23.91
CA ASP A 32 59.37 13.75 -25.05
C ASP A 32 57.86 14.05 -24.94
N THR A 33 57.53 15.28 -25.30
CA THR A 33 56.27 16.03 -25.09
C THR A 33 55.31 15.98 -26.30
N PHE A 34 54.03 16.30 -26.01
CA PHE A 34 52.92 16.84 -26.85
C PHE A 34 51.86 15.88 -27.42
N PRO A 35 50.59 16.34 -27.64
CA PRO A 35 49.84 17.43 -27.00
C PRO A 35 48.45 17.00 -26.46
N GLU A 36 47.83 17.94 -25.75
CA GLU A 36 46.49 17.94 -25.18
C GLU A 36 45.39 17.67 -26.22
N GLY A 37 44.53 16.69 -25.92
CA GLY A 37 43.17 16.60 -26.44
C GLY A 37 42.22 16.71 -25.26
N GLU A 38 41.52 17.84 -25.16
CA GLU A 38 40.36 17.99 -24.28
C GLU A 38 39.23 17.08 -24.77
N GLU A 39 39.23 15.83 -24.32
CA GLU A 39 38.00 15.06 -24.22
C GLU A 39 37.44 15.33 -22.82
N GLN A 40 36.52 16.30 -22.72
CA GLN A 40 35.66 16.41 -21.54
C GLN A 40 34.81 15.15 -21.48
N GLU A 41 35.30 14.19 -20.68
CA GLU A 41 34.61 12.99 -20.26
C GLU A 41 33.19 13.35 -19.79
N ALA A 42 32.21 12.73 -20.43
CA ALA A 42 30.89 12.59 -19.84
C ALA A 42 31.05 11.75 -18.56
N GLU A 43 31.06 12.39 -17.40
CA GLU A 43 31.19 11.71 -16.12
C GLU A 43 29.90 10.90 -15.82
N ALA A 44 30.00 9.59 -16.06
CA ALA A 44 29.06 8.55 -15.64
C ALA A 44 29.85 7.32 -15.16
N PRO A 45 29.29 6.49 -14.28
CA PRO A 45 29.27 6.61 -12.82
C PRO A 45 30.42 5.83 -12.14
N GLY A 46 30.87 6.28 -10.96
CA GLY A 46 31.96 5.64 -10.19
C GLY A 46 31.74 4.13 -9.89
N PRO A 47 32.74 3.26 -10.17
CA PRO A 47 32.60 1.81 -10.05
C PRO A 47 33.20 1.26 -8.74
N GLY A 48 32.46 0.39 -8.06
CA GLY A 48 33.02 -0.40 -6.96
C GLY A 48 32.07 -1.44 -6.35
N SER A 49 30.77 -1.15 -6.23
CA SER A 49 29.82 -2.01 -5.50
C SER A 49 28.73 -2.68 -6.33
N PHE A 50 28.40 -2.15 -7.52
CA PHE A 50 27.37 -2.71 -8.40
C PHE A 50 27.95 -3.27 -9.70
N PRO A 51 27.69 -4.55 -10.03
CA PRO A 51 28.04 -5.09 -11.35
C PRO A 51 27.36 -4.31 -12.48
N VAL A 52 28.14 -3.90 -13.49
CA VAL A 52 27.65 -3.08 -14.62
C VAL A 52 26.47 -3.71 -15.35
N HIS A 53 26.48 -5.04 -15.55
CA HIS A 53 25.39 -5.76 -16.21
C HIS A 53 24.05 -5.70 -15.46
N LEU A 54 24.06 -5.41 -14.15
CA LEU A 54 22.81 -5.17 -13.41
C LEU A 54 22.24 -3.78 -13.70
N LEU A 55 23.11 -2.79 -13.94
CA LEU A 55 22.73 -1.40 -14.20
C LEU A 55 22.38 -1.16 -15.66
N LEU A 56 23.14 -1.77 -16.56
CA LEU A 56 23.07 -1.60 -18.01
C LEU A 56 22.89 -2.97 -18.67
N PRO A 57 21.70 -3.59 -18.56
CA PRO A 57 21.37 -4.81 -19.29
C PRO A 57 21.41 -4.55 -20.81
N PRO A 58 22.28 -5.23 -21.57
CA PRO A 58 22.49 -4.95 -23.00
C PRO A 58 21.26 -5.23 -23.87
N GLU A 59 20.33 -6.05 -23.39
CA GLU A 59 19.07 -6.36 -24.07
C GLU A 59 18.05 -5.21 -24.07
N VAL A 60 18.27 -4.14 -23.29
CA VAL A 60 17.31 -3.05 -23.13
C VAL A 60 17.51 -1.98 -24.21
N PRO A 61 16.47 -1.62 -24.99
CA PRO A 61 16.57 -0.60 -26.02
C PRO A 61 17.02 0.77 -25.47
N GLY A 62 18.06 1.35 -26.07
CA GLY A 62 18.61 2.66 -25.68
C GLY A 62 19.09 2.69 -24.23
N ILE A 63 19.71 1.59 -23.76
CA ILE A 63 20.29 1.52 -22.42
C ILE A 63 21.48 2.47 -22.25
N ASP A 64 22.19 2.78 -23.34
CA ASP A 64 23.32 3.72 -23.34
C ASP A 64 22.88 5.16 -23.00
N ASP A 65 21.62 5.50 -23.26
CA ASP A 65 21.02 6.79 -22.91
C ASP A 65 20.51 6.82 -21.45
N ALA A 66 20.61 5.72 -20.72
CA ALA A 66 20.10 5.63 -19.37
C ALA A 66 21.01 6.38 -18.39
N ARG A 67 20.37 7.07 -17.45
CA ARG A 67 21.01 7.81 -16.36
C ARG A 67 20.84 7.03 -15.07
N VAL A 68 21.89 6.99 -14.26
CA VAL A 68 21.89 6.31 -12.97
C VAL A 68 21.93 7.34 -11.85
N LEU A 69 20.85 7.41 -11.08
CA LEU A 69 20.78 8.18 -9.85
C LEU A 69 21.29 7.33 -8.67
N ILE A 70 22.27 7.89 -7.96
CA ILE A 70 22.87 7.30 -6.75
C ILE A 70 22.34 8.09 -5.53
N PRO A 71 21.76 7.44 -4.51
CA PRO A 71 21.34 8.09 -3.28
C PRO A 71 22.50 8.81 -2.59
N GLY A 72 22.28 10.04 -2.10
CA GLY A 72 23.24 10.71 -1.22
C GLY A 72 23.18 10.22 0.23
N ASP A 73 22.05 9.62 0.63
CA ASP A 73 21.84 9.04 1.95
C ASP A 73 22.73 7.81 2.20
N SER A 74 23.47 7.80 3.32
CA SER A 74 24.42 6.74 3.65
C SER A 74 23.80 5.34 3.80
N VAL A 75 22.50 5.24 4.12
CA VAL A 75 21.79 3.96 4.30
C VAL A 75 21.47 3.32 2.94
N LEU A 76 21.20 4.13 1.91
CA LEU A 76 20.84 3.65 0.57
C LEU A 76 21.99 3.74 -0.44
N HIS A 77 22.99 4.59 -0.20
CA HIS A 77 24.10 4.89 -1.10
C HIS A 77 24.78 3.62 -1.64
N ASP A 78 25.03 2.62 -0.78
CA ASP A 78 25.77 1.43 -1.17
C ASP A 78 24.91 0.31 -1.74
N ARG A 79 23.58 0.41 -1.65
CA ARG A 79 22.66 -0.71 -1.95
C ARG A 79 21.52 -0.37 -2.90
N LEU A 80 21.37 0.88 -3.32
CA LEU A 80 20.31 1.29 -4.25
C LEU A 80 20.88 2.03 -5.45
N ARG A 81 20.40 1.67 -6.64
CA ARG A 81 20.60 2.42 -7.89
C ARG A 81 19.24 2.65 -8.54
N ILE A 82 19.00 3.85 -9.04
CA ILE A 82 17.77 4.17 -9.79
C ILE A 82 18.17 4.53 -11.22
N VAL A 83 17.78 3.69 -12.16
CA VAL A 83 18.02 3.86 -13.59
C VAL A 83 16.80 4.51 -14.24
N HIS A 84 17.00 5.61 -14.94
CA HIS A 84 15.94 6.33 -15.64
C HIS A 84 16.41 6.86 -16.99
N TRP A 85 15.46 7.24 -17.84
CA TRP A 85 15.72 7.88 -19.12
C TRP A 85 15.34 9.36 -19.08
N ALA A 86 15.58 10.07 -20.18
CA ALA A 86 15.22 11.48 -20.33
C ALA A 86 13.73 11.72 -20.01
N GLY A 87 13.45 12.73 -19.18
CA GLY A 87 12.10 13.05 -18.69
C GLY A 87 11.70 12.27 -17.43
N GLY A 88 12.52 11.33 -16.98
CA GLY A 88 12.31 10.53 -15.77
C GLY A 88 12.88 11.14 -14.48
N GLU A 89 13.62 12.25 -14.54
CA GLU A 89 14.38 12.82 -13.42
C GLU A 89 13.50 13.13 -12.19
N GLY A 90 12.36 13.78 -12.42
CA GLY A 90 11.41 14.10 -11.34
C GLY A 90 10.83 12.84 -10.69
N ARG A 91 10.68 11.75 -11.46
CA ARG A 91 10.19 10.46 -10.97
C ARG A 91 11.26 9.71 -10.20
N ALA A 92 12.51 9.73 -10.67
CA ALA A 92 13.66 9.17 -9.98
C ALA A 92 13.86 9.83 -8.62
N ASN A 93 13.83 11.17 -8.57
CA ASN A 93 13.94 11.93 -7.32
C ASN A 93 12.78 11.64 -6.36
N ARG A 94 11.55 11.49 -6.86
CA ARG A 94 10.40 11.10 -6.02
C ARG A 94 10.57 9.69 -5.45
N ALA A 95 10.96 8.72 -6.27
CA ALA A 95 11.22 7.34 -5.85
C ALA A 95 12.31 7.30 -4.76
N LEU A 96 13.42 8.03 -4.98
CA LEU A 96 14.48 8.19 -4.00
C LEU A 96 13.95 8.75 -2.68
N ALA A 97 13.24 9.88 -2.73
CA ALA A 97 12.72 10.53 -1.52
C ALA A 97 11.73 9.66 -0.73
N ILE A 98 10.99 8.76 -1.40
CA ILE A 98 10.08 7.82 -0.72
C ILE A 98 10.88 6.75 0.03
N LEU A 99 11.91 6.19 -0.61
CA LEU A 99 12.75 5.16 -0.01
C LEU A 99 13.65 5.72 1.09
N GLU A 100 14.15 6.96 0.96
CA GLU A 100 14.87 7.65 2.04
C GLU A 100 13.99 7.88 3.27
N ARG A 101 12.68 8.12 3.08
CA ARG A 101 11.72 8.23 4.18
C ARG A 101 11.32 6.87 4.77
N ASN A 102 11.47 5.78 4.03
CA ASN A 102 11.06 4.44 4.42
C ASN A 102 12.16 3.41 4.08
N PRO A 103 13.39 3.55 4.62
CA PRO A 103 14.52 2.74 4.19
C PRO A 103 14.48 1.33 4.77
N TRP A 104 13.67 1.11 5.82
CA TRP A 104 13.58 -0.14 6.56
C TRP A 104 12.27 -0.85 6.26
N LEU A 105 12.35 -2.17 6.17
CA LEU A 105 11.22 -3.05 5.97
C LEU A 105 10.81 -3.68 7.31
N PRO A 106 9.53 -3.59 7.72
CA PRO A 106 9.10 -4.10 9.00
C PRO A 106 9.38 -5.59 9.17
N GLY A 107 9.94 -5.98 10.33
CA GLY A 107 10.35 -7.35 10.63
C GLY A 107 11.55 -7.88 9.85
N LEU A 108 12.21 -7.07 9.00
CA LEU A 108 13.44 -7.44 8.30
C LEU A 108 14.66 -6.68 8.85
N PRO A 109 15.87 -7.22 8.67
CA PRO A 109 17.10 -6.49 9.01
C PRO A 109 17.20 -5.15 8.26
N PRO A 110 17.83 -4.12 8.87
CA PRO A 110 17.86 -2.76 8.30
C PRO A 110 18.68 -2.65 7.00
N ASP A 111 19.58 -3.59 6.74
CA ASP A 111 20.40 -3.67 5.53
C ASP A 111 19.68 -4.34 4.35
N VAL A 112 18.48 -4.89 4.56
CA VAL A 112 17.69 -5.58 3.54
C VAL A 112 16.74 -4.59 2.82
N PRO A 113 16.56 -4.69 1.49
CA PRO A 113 17.37 -5.47 0.55
C PRO A 113 18.82 -4.99 0.49
N ARG A 114 19.76 -5.92 0.41
CA ARG A 114 21.21 -5.66 0.36
C ARG A 114 21.66 -5.07 -0.96
N ARG A 115 20.87 -5.27 -2.02
CA ARG A 115 21.10 -4.70 -3.34
C ARG A 115 19.77 -4.51 -4.07
N ALA A 116 19.64 -3.37 -4.74
CA ALA A 116 18.46 -3.05 -5.52
C ALA A 116 18.80 -2.11 -6.70
N VAL A 117 18.27 -2.44 -7.87
CA VAL A 117 18.28 -1.59 -9.07
C VAL A 117 16.85 -1.34 -9.51
N ILE A 118 16.43 -0.09 -9.44
CA ILE A 118 15.08 0.33 -9.83
C ILE A 118 15.14 0.94 -11.22
N PHE A 119 14.44 0.35 -12.17
CA PHE A 119 14.30 0.88 -13.53
C PHE A 119 12.97 1.60 -13.68
N LEU A 120 13.04 2.86 -14.11
CA LEU A 120 11.87 3.67 -14.45
C LEU A 120 11.66 3.62 -15.96
N ALA A 121 10.87 2.65 -16.44
CA ALA A 121 10.72 2.36 -17.85
C ALA A 121 9.79 3.38 -18.54
N PRO A 122 10.28 4.19 -19.50
CA PRO A 122 9.49 5.26 -20.12
C PRO A 122 8.46 4.74 -21.13
N ASP A 123 8.61 3.51 -21.61
CA ASP A 123 7.74 2.89 -22.62
C ASP A 123 7.64 1.37 -22.44
N GLN A 124 6.68 0.78 -23.15
CA GLN A 124 6.39 -0.65 -23.11
C GLN A 124 7.57 -1.50 -23.59
N ALA A 125 8.34 -1.06 -24.60
CA ALA A 125 9.43 -1.85 -25.17
C ALA A 125 10.56 -2.07 -24.15
N ARG A 126 10.94 -1.01 -23.43
CA ARG A 126 11.91 -1.10 -22.33
C ARG A 126 11.38 -1.88 -21.15
N PHE A 127 10.11 -1.69 -20.80
CA PHE A 127 9.46 -2.45 -19.73
C PHE A 127 9.46 -3.96 -20.02
N ASP A 128 9.10 -4.35 -21.24
CA ASP A 128 9.08 -5.75 -21.66
C ASP A 128 10.48 -6.35 -21.69
N ALA A 129 11.48 -5.61 -22.17
CA ALA A 129 12.89 -6.04 -22.16
C ALA A 129 13.39 -6.26 -20.72
N LEU A 130 13.09 -5.34 -19.81
CA LEU A 130 13.51 -5.40 -18.40
C LEU A 130 12.83 -6.53 -17.62
N THR A 131 11.60 -6.87 -17.99
CA THR A 131 10.77 -7.89 -17.32
C THR A 131 10.81 -9.26 -18.01
N GLY A 132 11.32 -9.35 -19.23
CA GLY A 132 11.31 -10.56 -20.05
C GLY A 132 9.94 -10.89 -20.64
N GLY A 133 9.04 -9.91 -20.77
CA GLY A 133 7.71 -10.03 -21.40
C GLY A 133 6.72 -10.93 -20.66
N ARG A 134 7.01 -11.32 -19.42
CA ARG A 134 6.18 -12.21 -18.60
C ARG A 134 5.79 -11.52 -17.30
N VAL A 135 4.79 -10.66 -17.37
CA VAL A 135 4.26 -9.94 -16.20
C VAL A 135 2.75 -10.11 -16.13
N PRO A 136 2.16 -10.28 -14.94
CA PRO A 136 0.72 -10.17 -14.79
C PRO A 136 0.17 -8.84 -15.30
N HIS A 137 -0.99 -8.87 -15.92
CA HIS A 137 -1.60 -7.75 -16.66
C HIS A 137 -2.03 -6.53 -15.81
N TRP A 138 -1.77 -6.50 -14.50
CA TRP A 138 -2.24 -5.43 -13.60
C TRP A 138 -1.22 -4.31 -13.29
N GLY A 139 -0.03 -4.33 -13.92
CA GLY A 139 0.58 -3.13 -14.53
C GLY A 139 0.95 -1.90 -13.67
N ALA A 140 1.20 -2.03 -12.36
CA ALA A 140 1.64 -0.90 -11.53
C ALA A 140 3.17 -0.87 -11.30
N GLY A 141 3.80 -2.04 -11.20
CA GLY A 141 5.23 -2.24 -10.93
C GLY A 141 5.55 -3.73 -10.90
N VAL A 142 6.83 -4.09 -10.96
CA VAL A 142 7.29 -5.49 -10.90
C VAL A 142 8.62 -5.59 -10.17
N ALA A 143 8.65 -6.35 -9.08
CA ALA A 143 9.87 -6.85 -8.47
C ALA A 143 10.32 -8.15 -9.15
N ILE A 144 11.61 -8.24 -9.44
CA ILE A 144 12.29 -9.43 -9.96
C ILE A 144 13.45 -9.73 -9.01
N PRO A 145 13.19 -10.42 -7.88
CA PRO A 145 14.19 -10.62 -6.84
C PRO A 145 15.43 -11.38 -7.31
N SER A 146 15.27 -12.31 -8.25
CA SER A 146 16.40 -13.05 -8.84
C SER A 146 17.39 -12.18 -9.62
N ARG A 147 17.07 -10.91 -9.87
CA ARG A 147 17.91 -9.93 -10.56
C ARG A 147 18.18 -8.67 -9.75
N ASP A 148 17.85 -8.66 -8.46
CA ASP A 148 17.91 -7.48 -7.58
C ASP A 148 17.17 -6.27 -8.18
N ARG A 149 16.07 -6.51 -8.90
CA ARG A 149 15.50 -5.53 -9.84
C ARG A 149 14.07 -5.17 -9.49
N ILE A 150 13.75 -3.89 -9.60
CA ILE A 150 12.36 -3.39 -9.61
C ILE A 150 12.16 -2.63 -10.93
N VAL A 151 11.01 -2.81 -11.58
CA VAL A 151 10.67 -2.13 -12.84
C VAL A 151 9.33 -1.41 -12.65
N ILE A 152 9.33 -0.09 -12.82
CA ILE A 152 8.14 0.75 -12.71
C ILE A 152 7.83 1.35 -14.10
N PRO A 153 6.64 1.10 -14.68
CA PRO A 153 6.26 1.70 -15.96
C PRO A 153 5.84 3.16 -15.77
N LEU A 154 6.41 4.08 -16.57
CA LEU A 154 6.03 5.50 -16.55
C LEU A 154 4.93 5.86 -17.56
N PHE A 155 4.56 4.91 -18.43
CA PHE A 155 3.61 5.09 -19.55
C PHE A 155 2.23 4.49 -19.30
N SER A 156 2.11 3.61 -18.30
CA SER A 156 0.84 2.95 -17.96
C SER A 156 0.12 3.77 -16.89
N GLN A 157 -0.92 4.51 -17.31
CA GLN A 157 -1.79 5.41 -16.52
C GLN A 157 -1.27 6.85 -16.29
N PRO A 158 -2.17 7.87 -16.29
CA PRO A 158 -1.82 9.20 -15.82
C PRO A 158 -1.47 9.10 -14.34
N TRP A 159 -0.20 9.32 -14.03
CA TRP A 159 0.36 9.39 -12.70
C TRP A 159 -0.23 10.61 -11.98
N THR A 160 -1.37 10.42 -11.30
CA THR A 160 -2.10 11.49 -10.60
C THR A 160 -1.39 11.96 -9.34
N GLY A 161 -0.30 11.29 -8.94
CA GLY A 161 0.60 11.74 -7.88
C GLY A 161 0.04 11.54 -6.48
N GLN A 162 -1.03 10.76 -6.34
CA GLN A 162 -1.83 10.64 -5.12
C GLN A 162 -1.69 9.24 -4.52
N GLY A 163 -0.75 9.06 -3.59
CA GLY A 163 -0.63 7.95 -2.64
C GLY A 163 -0.50 6.52 -3.17
N SER A 164 -0.85 6.24 -4.42
CA SER A 164 -0.89 4.91 -5.01
C SER A 164 0.47 4.49 -5.56
N GLU A 165 1.21 5.39 -6.22
CA GLU A 165 2.52 5.02 -6.79
C GLU A 165 3.59 4.84 -5.70
N ASP A 166 3.57 5.69 -4.67
CA ASP A 166 4.47 5.57 -3.52
C ASP A 166 4.29 4.20 -2.84
N ARG A 167 3.03 3.76 -2.70
CA ARG A 167 2.71 2.44 -2.15
C ARG A 167 3.14 1.31 -3.07
N THR A 168 2.95 1.45 -4.39
CA THR A 168 3.45 0.45 -5.35
C THR A 168 4.96 0.29 -5.23
N LEU A 169 5.72 1.38 -5.16
CA LEU A 169 7.16 1.30 -4.99
C LEU A 169 7.55 0.58 -3.68
N LEU A 170 6.90 0.93 -2.56
CA LEU A 170 7.14 0.26 -1.29
C LEU A 170 6.72 -1.22 -1.30
N HIS A 171 5.69 -1.57 -2.07
CA HIS A 171 5.25 -2.95 -2.27
C HIS A 171 6.32 -3.76 -3.03
N GLU A 172 6.82 -3.23 -4.15
CA GLU A 172 7.91 -3.89 -4.90
C GLU A 172 9.21 -3.96 -4.07
N TRP A 173 9.50 -2.92 -3.27
CA TRP A 173 10.63 -2.90 -2.33
C TRP A 173 10.53 -4.01 -1.29
N ALA A 174 9.33 -4.26 -0.77
CA ALA A 174 9.07 -5.31 0.20
C ALA A 174 9.25 -6.72 -0.38
N HIS A 175 8.80 -6.97 -1.62
CA HIS A 175 9.11 -8.24 -2.30
C HIS A 175 10.62 -8.45 -2.41
N LEU A 176 11.34 -7.42 -2.86
CA LEU A 176 12.78 -7.52 -3.03
C LEU A 176 13.50 -7.82 -1.71
N GLY A 177 13.14 -7.12 -0.64
CA GLY A 177 13.70 -7.36 0.69
C GLY A 177 13.35 -8.73 1.27
N LEU A 178 12.09 -9.16 1.14
CA LEU A 178 11.67 -10.46 1.67
C LEU A 178 12.43 -11.61 0.99
N HIS A 179 12.56 -11.57 -0.34
CA HIS A 179 13.29 -12.58 -1.10
C HIS A 179 14.80 -12.53 -0.86
N ASP A 180 15.40 -11.34 -0.71
CA ASP A 180 16.82 -11.21 -0.33
C ASP A 180 17.09 -11.81 1.06
N HIS A 181 16.20 -11.57 2.03
CA HIS A 181 16.35 -12.13 3.37
C HIS A 181 16.22 -13.66 3.39
N LEU A 182 15.23 -14.21 2.67
CA LEU A 182 14.93 -15.64 2.68
C LEU A 182 15.77 -16.46 1.69
N GLN A 183 16.57 -15.83 0.82
CA GLN A 183 17.62 -16.46 0.00
C GLN A 183 17.16 -17.74 -0.75
N GLY A 184 16.12 -17.62 -1.58
CA GLY A 184 15.67 -18.72 -2.47
C GLY A 184 14.80 -19.78 -1.79
N LEU A 185 14.47 -19.62 -0.51
CA LEU A 185 13.42 -20.42 0.12
C LEU A 185 12.08 -20.21 -0.60
N GLN A 186 11.26 -21.25 -0.67
CA GLN A 186 9.94 -21.19 -1.27
C GLN A 186 8.99 -20.40 -0.37
N ILE A 187 8.64 -19.18 -0.78
CA ILE A 187 7.71 -18.30 -0.07
C ILE A 187 6.29 -18.62 -0.53
N PRO A 188 5.35 -19.00 0.38
CA PRO A 188 3.95 -19.14 0.01
C PRO A 188 3.44 -17.82 -0.55
N ARG A 189 2.80 -17.88 -1.72
CA ARG A 189 2.39 -16.68 -2.45
C ARG A 189 1.51 -15.73 -1.62
N TRP A 190 0.58 -16.26 -0.83
CA TRP A 190 -0.24 -15.43 0.06
C TRP A 190 0.59 -14.63 1.07
N PHE A 191 1.73 -15.17 1.52
CA PHE A 191 2.60 -14.48 2.47
C PHE A 191 3.46 -13.44 1.76
N ASP A 192 4.00 -13.75 0.58
CA ASP A 192 4.77 -12.82 -0.24
C ASP A 192 3.95 -11.55 -0.55
N GLU A 193 2.77 -11.74 -1.14
CA GLU A 193 1.85 -10.69 -1.53
C GLU A 193 1.26 -9.97 -0.30
N GLY A 194 0.95 -10.73 0.75
CA GLY A 194 0.41 -10.18 2.00
C GLY A 194 1.40 -9.32 2.75
N TYR A 195 2.68 -9.72 2.79
CA TYR A 195 3.76 -8.97 3.41
C TYR A 195 4.00 -7.67 2.65
N ALA A 196 4.11 -7.72 1.31
CA ALA A 196 4.30 -6.54 0.48
C ALA A 196 3.14 -5.54 0.57
N GLN A 197 1.90 -6.03 0.67
CA GLN A 197 0.73 -5.18 0.85
C GLN A 197 0.64 -4.56 2.26
N TRP A 198 1.04 -5.31 3.28
CA TRP A 198 1.03 -4.84 4.66
C TRP A 198 2.14 -3.80 4.92
N SER A 199 3.37 -4.08 4.48
CA SER A 199 4.54 -3.22 4.70
C SER A 199 4.50 -1.90 3.92
N SER A 200 3.80 -1.85 2.78
CA SER A 200 3.61 -0.64 1.97
C SER A 200 2.56 0.34 2.52
N GLY A 201 2.29 0.31 3.82
CA GLY A 201 1.38 1.24 4.51
C GLY A 201 -0.05 0.72 4.68
N GLY A 202 -0.24 -0.60 4.68
CA GLY A 202 -1.48 -1.25 5.11
C GLY A 202 -2.75 -0.81 4.37
N TRP A 203 -3.92 -0.95 5.00
CA TRP A 203 -5.24 -0.80 4.37
C TRP A 203 -5.64 0.66 4.14
N ASP A 204 -6.10 1.01 2.93
CA ASP A 204 -6.94 2.20 2.76
C ASP A 204 -8.41 1.88 3.11
N ARG A 205 -9.21 2.92 3.42
CA ARG A 205 -10.64 2.75 3.77
C ARG A 205 -11.44 2.06 2.65
N ASN A 206 -10.99 2.19 1.41
CA ASN A 206 -11.65 1.65 0.22
C ASN A 206 -11.42 0.14 0.07
N SER A 207 -10.22 -0.35 0.37
CA SER A 207 -9.83 -1.76 0.39
C SER A 207 -10.60 -2.53 1.45
N ALA A 208 -10.75 -1.93 2.64
CA ALA A 208 -11.59 -2.49 3.70
C ALA A 208 -13.08 -2.54 3.30
N TRP A 209 -13.56 -1.61 2.47
CA TRP A 209 -14.92 -1.61 1.95
C TRP A 209 -15.12 -2.64 0.82
N ARG A 210 -14.18 -2.75 -0.12
CA ARG A 210 -14.21 -3.76 -1.19
C ARG A 210 -14.18 -5.17 -0.64
N LEU A 211 -13.32 -5.45 0.33
CA LEU A 211 -13.30 -6.75 1.00
C LEU A 211 -14.66 -7.09 1.64
N ARG A 212 -15.35 -6.10 2.24
CA ARG A 212 -16.70 -6.30 2.80
C ARG A 212 -17.73 -6.64 1.72
N LEU A 213 -17.69 -5.97 0.57
CA LEU A 213 -18.59 -6.25 -0.54
C LEU A 213 -18.34 -7.63 -1.16
N SER A 214 -17.08 -8.00 -1.36
CA SER A 214 -16.70 -9.31 -1.93
C SER A 214 -17.08 -10.46 -1.00
N LEU A 215 -16.82 -10.33 0.30
CA LEU A 215 -17.26 -11.31 1.29
C LEU A 215 -18.78 -11.44 1.33
N ALA A 216 -19.53 -10.40 0.94
CA ALA A 216 -20.98 -10.44 0.95
C ALA A 216 -21.62 -11.25 -0.19
N GLY A 217 -20.89 -11.48 -1.28
CA GLY A 217 -21.37 -12.21 -2.47
C GLY A 217 -20.96 -13.68 -2.56
N GLY A 218 -19.94 -14.12 -1.81
CA GLY A 218 -19.44 -15.50 -1.83
C GLY A 218 -18.15 -15.60 -1.00
N GLY A 219 -18.09 -16.55 -0.07
CA GLY A 219 -17.13 -16.54 1.05
C GLY A 219 -15.64 -16.47 0.68
N ALA A 220 -14.80 -16.08 1.65
CA ALA A 220 -13.34 -16.06 1.48
C ALA A 220 -12.79 -17.45 1.10
N PRO A 221 -12.05 -17.57 -0.01
CA PRO A 221 -11.34 -18.79 -0.35
C PRO A 221 -10.30 -19.16 0.74
N PRO A 222 -10.08 -20.46 1.00
CA PRO A 222 -9.02 -20.92 1.91
C PRO A 222 -7.62 -20.48 1.40
N LEU A 223 -6.69 -20.22 2.32
CA LEU A 223 -5.29 -19.88 2.02
C LEU A 223 -4.62 -20.93 1.12
N ASP A 224 -4.96 -22.21 1.30
CA ASP A 224 -4.47 -23.29 0.45
C ASP A 224 -4.98 -23.18 -0.99
N SER A 225 -6.20 -22.68 -1.21
CA SER A 225 -6.68 -22.43 -2.58
C SER A 225 -6.02 -21.19 -3.21
N ILE A 226 -5.70 -20.18 -2.39
CA ILE A 226 -4.94 -18.99 -2.81
C ILE A 226 -3.48 -19.37 -3.12
N SER A 227 -2.91 -20.35 -2.41
CA SER A 227 -1.55 -20.84 -2.66
C SER A 227 -1.46 -21.78 -3.88
N LEU A 228 -2.49 -22.62 -4.12
CA LEU A 228 -2.49 -23.62 -5.18
C LEU A 228 -2.98 -23.11 -6.55
N SER A 229 -3.90 -22.14 -6.59
CA SER A 229 -4.41 -21.57 -7.84
C SER A 229 -4.71 -20.09 -7.67
N TRP A 230 -3.72 -19.24 -7.96
CA TRP A 230 -3.95 -17.80 -7.96
C TRP A 230 -4.90 -17.42 -9.11
N PRO A 231 -5.94 -16.60 -8.86
CA PRO A 231 -6.90 -16.25 -9.89
C PRO A 231 -6.27 -15.51 -11.06
N ARG A 232 -6.71 -15.85 -12.28
CA ARG A 232 -6.27 -15.16 -13.51
C ARG A 232 -7.14 -13.93 -13.81
N GLU A 233 -8.36 -13.89 -13.29
CA GLU A 233 -9.29 -12.78 -13.48
C GLU A 233 -8.97 -11.63 -12.52
N ARG A 234 -8.96 -10.40 -13.02
CA ARG A 234 -8.54 -9.21 -12.28
C ARG A 234 -9.28 -9.02 -10.94
N GLY A 235 -10.61 -9.19 -10.94
CA GLY A 235 -11.42 -9.01 -9.74
C GLY A 235 -11.16 -10.06 -8.65
N GLU A 236 -10.95 -11.31 -9.06
CA GLU A 236 -10.61 -12.41 -8.13
C GLU A 236 -9.17 -12.28 -7.61
N ALA A 237 -8.23 -11.84 -8.46
CA ALA A 237 -6.85 -11.57 -8.07
C ALA A 237 -6.80 -10.43 -7.03
N GLU A 238 -7.53 -9.33 -7.26
CA GLU A 238 -7.65 -8.22 -6.29
C GLU A 238 -8.17 -8.71 -4.93
N LEU A 239 -9.15 -9.63 -4.91
CA LEU A 239 -9.62 -10.23 -3.65
C LEU A 239 -8.54 -11.10 -2.98
N ALA A 240 -7.79 -11.88 -3.74
CA ALA A 240 -6.70 -12.70 -3.21
C ALA A 240 -5.60 -11.83 -2.57
N TYR A 241 -5.24 -10.71 -3.20
CA TYR A 241 -4.33 -9.70 -2.63
C TYR A 241 -4.83 -9.13 -1.31
N LEU A 242 -6.13 -8.78 -1.24
CA LEU A 242 -6.74 -8.27 -0.01
C LEU A 242 -6.75 -9.32 1.11
N LEU A 243 -7.09 -10.56 0.80
CA LEU A 243 -7.11 -11.65 1.78
C LEU A 243 -5.69 -11.96 2.30
N ALA A 244 -4.71 -12.06 1.41
CA ALA A 244 -3.30 -12.20 1.76
C ALA A 244 -2.84 -11.13 2.75
N ALA A 245 -3.17 -9.87 2.49
CA ALA A 245 -2.87 -8.75 3.39
C ALA A 245 -3.55 -8.89 4.76
N THR A 246 -4.80 -9.39 4.83
CA THR A 246 -5.46 -9.58 6.13
C THR A 246 -4.80 -10.69 6.94
N ALA A 247 -4.26 -11.72 6.28
CA ALA A 247 -3.60 -12.82 6.96
C ALA A 247 -2.33 -12.34 7.66
N VAL A 248 -1.48 -11.59 6.95
CA VAL A 248 -0.28 -10.98 7.56
C VAL A 248 -0.64 -9.95 8.61
N SER A 249 -1.68 -9.13 8.37
CA SER A 249 -2.15 -8.17 9.38
C SER A 249 -2.60 -8.89 10.67
N TYR A 250 -3.32 -10.01 10.54
CA TYR A 250 -3.78 -10.81 11.68
C TYR A 250 -2.61 -11.47 12.45
N LEU A 251 -1.56 -11.91 11.74
CA LEU A 251 -0.32 -12.37 12.37
C LEU A 251 0.30 -11.25 13.21
N VAL A 252 0.52 -10.08 12.62
CA VAL A 252 1.18 -8.96 13.27
C VAL A 252 0.36 -8.38 14.41
N GLU A 253 -0.97 -8.30 14.28
CA GLU A 253 -1.87 -7.86 15.37
C GLU A 253 -1.75 -8.76 16.60
N GLY A 254 -1.59 -10.07 16.40
CA GLY A 254 -1.46 -11.05 17.49
C GLY A 254 -0.05 -11.15 18.10
N SER A 255 0.99 -11.03 17.29
CA SER A 255 2.38 -11.26 17.71
C SER A 255 3.25 -10.00 17.85
N GLY A 256 2.75 -8.87 17.37
CA GLY A 256 3.55 -7.67 17.12
C GLY A 256 4.58 -7.87 16.00
N GLU A 257 5.26 -6.78 15.63
CA GLU A 257 6.33 -6.78 14.63
C GLU A 257 7.51 -7.67 15.05
N ARG A 258 7.82 -7.73 16.36
CA ARG A 258 8.85 -8.61 16.90
C ARG A 258 8.56 -10.10 16.64
N GLY A 259 7.28 -10.49 16.65
CA GLY A 259 6.89 -11.85 16.30
C GLY A 259 7.14 -12.17 14.83
N LEU A 260 6.88 -11.21 13.93
CA LEU A 260 7.19 -11.32 12.51
C LEU A 260 8.71 -11.42 12.26
N GLU A 261 9.50 -10.58 12.94
CA GLU A 261 10.96 -10.61 12.87
C GLU A 261 11.52 -11.97 13.29
N LEU A 262 11.08 -12.49 14.45
CA LEU A 262 11.47 -13.81 14.93
C LEU A 262 11.07 -14.92 13.96
N PHE A 263 9.87 -14.82 13.37
CA PHE A 263 9.40 -15.78 12.39
C PHE A 263 10.28 -15.81 11.13
N LEU A 264 10.59 -14.64 10.57
CA LEU A 264 11.42 -14.52 9.37
C LEU A 264 12.87 -14.97 9.61
N ALA A 265 13.44 -14.64 10.78
CA ALA A 265 14.78 -15.12 11.17
C ALA A 265 14.82 -16.65 11.29
N ARG A 266 13.84 -17.23 11.99
CA ARG A 266 13.71 -18.68 12.18
C ARG A 266 13.46 -19.43 10.89
N TRP A 267 12.64 -18.86 10.01
CA TRP A 267 12.37 -19.45 8.70
C TRP A 267 13.64 -19.51 7.85
N ARG A 268 14.41 -18.42 7.81
CA ARG A 268 15.73 -18.41 7.18
C ARG A 268 16.65 -19.49 7.76
N GLU A 269 16.73 -19.59 9.09
CA GLU A 269 17.62 -20.56 9.77
C GLU A 269 17.22 -22.02 9.53
N MET A 270 15.93 -22.34 9.58
CA MET A 270 15.44 -23.72 9.50
C MET A 270 15.13 -24.19 8.08
N GLY A 271 15.00 -23.26 7.12
CA GLY A 271 14.63 -23.58 5.74
C GLY A 271 13.21 -24.15 5.57
N SER A 272 12.39 -24.16 6.63
CA SER A 272 11.04 -24.73 6.64
C SER A 272 10.03 -23.72 7.18
N PHE A 273 9.10 -23.32 6.32
CA PHE A 273 8.02 -22.39 6.65
C PHE A 273 7.18 -22.90 7.81
N GLU A 274 6.68 -24.15 7.71
CA GLU A 274 5.78 -24.74 8.70
C GLU A 274 6.47 -24.92 10.07
N GLU A 275 7.74 -25.33 10.09
CA GLU A 275 8.49 -25.48 11.35
C GLU A 275 8.76 -24.12 12.00
N ALA A 276 9.16 -23.11 11.22
CA ALA A 276 9.34 -21.74 11.70
C ALA A 276 8.06 -21.11 12.23
N PHE A 277 6.96 -21.35 11.53
CA PHE A 277 5.64 -20.87 11.90
C PHE A 277 5.21 -21.50 13.24
N ARG A 278 5.33 -22.82 13.36
CA ARG A 278 4.97 -23.54 14.59
C ARG A 278 5.82 -23.13 15.78
N ARG A 279 7.14 -22.98 15.61
CA ARG A 279 8.03 -22.54 16.69
C ARG A 279 7.78 -21.11 17.15
N THR A 280 7.23 -20.27 16.27
CA THR A 280 7.05 -18.83 16.55
C THR A 280 5.67 -18.51 17.09
N PHE A 281 4.64 -19.09 16.48
CA PHE A 281 3.25 -18.80 16.85
C PHE A 281 2.62 -19.91 17.72
N GLY A 282 3.31 -21.04 17.92
CA GLY A 282 2.81 -22.16 18.72
C GLY A 282 1.68 -22.95 18.06
N ILE A 283 1.34 -22.66 16.81
CA ILE A 283 0.23 -23.26 16.06
C ILE A 283 0.70 -23.65 14.65
N THR A 284 -0.01 -24.59 14.03
CA THR A 284 0.22 -24.92 12.61
C THR A 284 -0.43 -23.90 11.69
N THR A 285 0.04 -23.81 10.45
CA THR A 285 -0.53 -22.91 9.43
C THR A 285 -2.01 -23.19 9.17
N GLY A 286 -2.43 -24.46 9.13
CA GLY A 286 -3.84 -24.82 9.00
C GLY A 286 -4.71 -24.42 10.21
N THR A 287 -4.14 -24.36 11.42
CA THR A 287 -4.87 -23.83 12.59
C THR A 287 -4.98 -22.32 12.54
N PHE A 288 -3.90 -21.66 12.14
CA PHE A 288 -3.89 -20.22 11.87
C PHE A 288 -4.95 -19.84 10.84
N GLU A 289 -5.02 -20.55 9.71
CA GLU A 289 -5.99 -20.29 8.65
C GLU A 289 -7.43 -20.30 9.17
N ARG A 290 -7.80 -21.31 9.98
CA ARG A 290 -9.15 -21.39 10.56
C ARG A 290 -9.44 -20.19 11.47
N GLN A 291 -8.50 -19.84 12.34
CA GLN A 291 -8.65 -18.70 13.27
C GLN A 291 -8.73 -17.37 12.54
N TRP A 292 -7.88 -17.17 11.53
CA TRP A 292 -7.89 -16.00 10.66
C TRP A 292 -9.20 -15.89 9.89
N LEU A 293 -9.68 -16.98 9.29
CA LEU A 293 -10.93 -16.99 8.54
C LEU A 293 -12.12 -16.63 9.42
N GLU A 294 -12.18 -17.14 10.66
CA GLU A 294 -13.17 -16.72 11.64
C GLU A 294 -13.04 -15.24 12.01
N HIS A 295 -11.82 -14.74 12.20
CA HIS A 295 -11.56 -13.33 12.45
C HIS A 295 -12.09 -12.45 11.31
N VAL A 296 -11.75 -12.77 10.06
CA VAL A 296 -12.21 -12.05 8.86
C VAL A 296 -13.74 -12.06 8.77
N LYS A 297 -14.37 -13.23 8.98
CA LYS A 297 -15.83 -13.35 9.00
C LYS A 297 -16.49 -12.48 10.07
N ARG A 298 -15.96 -12.45 11.30
CA ARG A 298 -16.49 -11.58 12.37
C ARG A 298 -16.28 -10.09 12.07
N ARG A 299 -15.10 -9.73 11.58
CA ARG A 299 -14.69 -8.34 11.33
C ARG A 299 -15.44 -7.71 10.15
N PHE A 300 -15.68 -8.49 9.09
CA PHE A 300 -16.18 -7.98 7.81
C PHE A 300 -17.53 -8.57 7.38
N GLY A 301 -17.99 -9.66 8.00
CA GLY A 301 -19.22 -10.36 7.64
C GLY A 301 -20.53 -9.72 8.16
N TRP A 302 -20.47 -8.68 8.99
CA TRP A 302 -21.69 -8.01 9.46
C TRP A 302 -22.51 -7.35 8.34
N VAL A 303 -21.88 -6.99 7.22
CA VAL A 303 -22.59 -6.44 6.04
C VAL A 303 -23.50 -7.50 5.41
N LEU A 304 -23.05 -8.76 5.39
CA LEU A 304 -23.88 -9.92 5.01
C LEU A 304 -25.06 -10.08 5.95
N VAL A 305 -24.80 -10.01 7.26
CA VAL A 305 -25.85 -10.11 8.29
C VAL A 305 -26.88 -9.00 8.13
N LEU A 306 -26.47 -7.75 7.86
CA LEU A 306 -27.40 -6.65 7.62
C LEU A 306 -28.15 -6.79 6.29
N SER A 307 -27.47 -7.19 5.22
CA SER A 307 -28.08 -7.39 3.90
C SER A 307 -29.16 -8.48 3.94
N GLN A 308 -28.92 -9.56 4.69
CA GLN A 308 -29.85 -10.67 4.87
C GLN A 308 -30.86 -10.45 6.02
N SER A 309 -30.71 -9.38 6.82
CA SER A 309 -31.60 -9.11 7.95
C SER A 309 -32.83 -8.34 7.51
N PHE A 310 -33.95 -9.06 7.39
CA PHE A 310 -35.27 -8.47 7.18
C PHE A 310 -35.60 -7.38 8.23
N VAL A 311 -35.21 -7.60 9.50
CA VAL A 311 -35.44 -6.67 10.60
C VAL A 311 -34.71 -5.34 10.38
N PHE A 312 -33.47 -5.39 9.89
CA PHE A 312 -32.71 -4.18 9.56
C PHE A 312 -33.41 -3.37 8.46
N TRP A 313 -33.87 -4.03 7.38
CA TRP A 313 -34.59 -3.37 6.29
C TRP A 313 -35.92 -2.75 6.74
N VAL A 314 -36.65 -3.43 7.64
CA VAL A 314 -37.88 -2.88 8.23
C VAL A 314 -37.59 -1.64 9.06
N LEU A 315 -36.56 -1.66 9.91
CA LEU A 315 -36.16 -0.50 10.72
C LEU A 315 -35.65 0.66 9.87
N LEU A 316 -34.84 0.39 8.84
CA LEU A 316 -34.36 1.39 7.90
C LEU A 316 -35.52 2.02 7.12
N GLY A 317 -36.45 1.20 6.62
CA GLY A 317 -37.67 1.67 5.96
C GLY A 317 -38.53 2.53 6.88
N MET A 318 -38.69 2.14 8.15
CA MET A 318 -39.42 2.92 9.16
C MET A 318 -38.75 4.27 9.42
N ALA A 319 -37.42 4.30 9.58
CA ALA A 319 -36.66 5.52 9.78
C ALA A 319 -36.79 6.48 8.58
N LEU A 320 -36.65 5.96 7.35
CA LEU A 320 -36.84 6.74 6.13
C LEU A 320 -38.28 7.26 6.00
N LEU A 321 -39.28 6.46 6.38
CA LEU A 321 -40.69 6.88 6.40
C LEU A 321 -40.93 8.02 7.40
N VAL A 322 -40.33 7.95 8.59
CA VAL A 322 -40.40 9.01 9.60
C VAL A 322 -39.73 10.29 9.09
N LEU A 323 -38.51 10.18 8.51
CA LEU A 323 -37.82 11.31 7.91
C LEU A 323 -38.63 11.92 6.76
N PHE A 324 -39.23 11.10 5.91
CA PHE A 324 -40.12 11.55 4.84
C PHE A 324 -41.35 12.28 5.40
N ARG A 325 -41.97 11.77 6.47
CA ARG A 325 -43.11 12.41 7.13
C ARG A 325 -42.73 13.76 7.74
N ILE A 326 -41.58 13.85 8.40
CA ILE A 326 -41.04 15.09 8.95
C ILE A 326 -40.77 16.10 7.84
N ARG A 327 -40.08 15.68 6.77
CA ARG A 327 -39.78 16.53 5.61
C ARG A 327 -41.06 17.03 4.96
N LYS A 328 -42.03 16.15 4.70
CA LYS A 328 -43.33 16.49 4.11
C LYS A 328 -44.12 17.45 4.99
N LYS A 329 -44.04 17.33 6.32
CA LYS A 329 -44.67 18.27 7.25
C LYS A 329 -44.03 19.65 7.14
N ARG A 330 -42.70 19.73 7.17
CA ARG A 330 -41.94 20.99 7.04
C ARG A 330 -42.15 21.66 5.69
N ASP A 331 -42.21 20.87 4.61
CA ASP A 331 -42.47 21.38 3.26
C ASP A 331 -43.91 21.88 3.14
N ARG A 332 -44.89 21.23 3.78
CA ARG A 332 -46.27 21.72 3.86
C ARG A 332 -46.38 23.02 4.67
N GLU A 333 -45.67 23.12 5.79
CA GLU A 333 -45.63 24.33 6.62
C GLU A 333 -44.98 25.50 5.86
N ARG A 334 -43.88 25.26 5.13
CA ARG A 334 -43.25 26.26 4.24
C ARG A 334 -44.18 26.69 3.11
N MET A 335 -44.86 25.76 2.45
CA MET A 335 -45.84 26.09 1.41
C MET A 335 -47.05 26.84 1.98
N ALA A 336 -47.48 26.53 3.21
CA ALA A 336 -48.57 27.25 3.88
C ALA A 336 -48.17 28.69 4.24
N GLN A 337 -46.91 28.92 4.64
CA GLN A 337 -46.37 30.27 4.85
C GLN A 337 -46.31 31.05 3.53
N LEU A 338 -45.86 30.43 2.43
CA LEU A 338 -45.84 31.06 1.11
C LEU A 338 -47.26 31.43 0.64
N ARG A 339 -48.25 30.56 0.84
CA ARG A 339 -49.67 30.86 0.54
C ARG A 339 -50.29 31.93 1.45
N ALA A 340 -49.87 32.00 2.72
CA ALA A 340 -50.33 33.05 3.63
C ALA A 340 -49.74 34.43 3.30
N THR A 341 -48.64 34.46 2.53
CA THR A 341 -47.99 35.68 2.06
C THR A 341 -48.36 35.99 0.60
N GLU A 342 -49.23 35.17 0.00
CA GLU A 342 -49.74 35.35 -1.36
C GLU A 342 -50.81 36.45 -1.33
N PRO A 343 -50.64 37.57 -2.05
CA PRO A 343 -51.66 38.61 -2.13
C PRO A 343 -52.94 38.03 -2.76
N PRO A 344 -54.15 38.45 -2.34
CA PRO A 344 -55.39 37.94 -2.91
C PRO A 344 -55.45 38.19 -4.42
N ASP A 345 -55.91 37.18 -5.18
CA ASP A 345 -55.97 37.15 -6.65
C ASP A 345 -56.77 38.33 -7.28
N THR A 346 -57.53 39.08 -6.49
CA THR A 346 -58.18 40.33 -6.90
C THR A 346 -57.69 41.50 -6.04
N PRO A 347 -56.91 42.45 -6.60
CA PRO A 347 -56.41 43.57 -5.82
C PRO A 347 -57.52 44.62 -5.59
N ALA A 348 -57.52 45.21 -4.39
CA ALA A 348 -58.61 46.00 -3.80
C ALA A 348 -58.96 47.35 -4.47
N TRP A 349 -58.38 47.67 -5.62
CA TRP A 349 -58.56 48.95 -6.34
C TRP A 349 -59.55 48.89 -7.51
N TRP A 350 -60.21 47.74 -7.75
CA TRP A 350 -61.25 47.57 -8.78
C TRP A 350 -62.70 47.64 -8.27
N GLY A 351 -62.95 48.27 -7.12
CA GLY A 351 -64.33 48.52 -6.66
C GLY A 351 -65.00 49.66 -7.45
N PRO A 352 -66.29 49.53 -7.84
CA PRO A 352 -67.01 50.64 -8.47
C PRO A 352 -67.04 51.86 -7.53
N PRO A 353 -66.85 53.09 -8.04
CA PRO A 353 -66.73 54.28 -7.18
C PRO A 353 -68.01 54.51 -6.35
N PRO A 354 -67.89 54.91 -5.07
CA PRO A 354 -69.03 55.00 -4.16
C PRO A 354 -69.98 56.16 -4.51
N HIS A 355 -71.29 55.88 -4.49
CA HIS A 355 -72.34 56.90 -4.58
C HIS A 355 -72.47 57.68 -3.24
N PRO A 356 -72.69 59.01 -3.26
CA PRO A 356 -72.96 59.77 -2.04
C PRO A 356 -74.33 59.39 -1.43
N PRO A 357 -74.50 59.56 -0.10
CA PRO A 357 -75.52 58.87 0.69
C PRO A 357 -76.89 59.58 0.64
N ILE A 358 -77.97 58.79 0.64
CA ILE A 358 -79.34 59.29 0.90
C ILE A 358 -79.90 58.59 2.16
N GLY A 359 -79.76 59.26 3.31
CA GLY A 359 -80.76 59.31 4.40
C GLY A 359 -80.85 58.19 5.47
N GLY A 360 -80.70 58.57 6.75
CA GLY A 360 -81.63 58.16 7.82
C GLY A 360 -81.10 57.30 9.00
N PHE A 361 -81.09 57.89 10.20
CA PHE A 361 -80.64 57.43 11.54
C PHE A 361 -81.47 56.28 12.22
N PRO A 362 -81.08 55.78 13.42
CA PRO A 362 -81.15 54.36 13.81
C PRO A 362 -81.99 54.04 15.06
N GLY A 363 -82.17 52.73 15.30
CA GLY A 363 -82.03 52.16 16.65
C GLY A 363 -83.27 51.52 17.26
N GLU A 364 -83.15 50.25 17.63
CA GLU A 364 -83.81 49.71 18.83
C GLU A 364 -83.07 48.47 19.35
N ARG A 365 -82.76 48.47 20.66
CA ARG A 365 -82.12 47.40 21.43
C ARG A 365 -83.14 46.83 22.42
N ARG A 366 -82.99 45.56 22.83
CA ARG A 366 -82.96 45.17 24.25
C ARG A 366 -82.56 43.70 24.44
N GLY A 367 -81.83 43.43 25.53
CA GLY A 367 -81.56 42.10 26.08
C GLY A 367 -82.17 41.95 27.47
N GLU A 368 -82.02 40.79 28.12
CA GLU A 368 -82.22 40.57 29.56
C GLU A 368 -81.53 39.25 29.99
N VAL A 369 -81.15 39.17 31.27
CA VAL A 369 -80.13 38.35 31.97
C VAL A 369 -80.85 37.74 33.21
N ASP A 370 -80.92 36.41 33.45
CA ASP A 370 -79.98 35.49 34.15
C ASP A 370 -80.67 34.86 35.43
N PRO A 371 -80.00 34.07 36.33
CA PRO A 371 -80.25 32.63 36.61
C PRO A 371 -80.79 32.37 38.06
N PRO A 372 -80.84 31.14 38.64
CA PRO A 372 -79.67 30.58 39.39
C PRO A 372 -79.61 29.04 39.65
N GLY A 373 -78.42 28.54 40.01
CA GLY A 373 -78.19 27.69 41.22
C GLY A 373 -78.31 26.14 41.16
N PRO A 374 -77.32 25.36 41.68
CA PRO A 374 -77.23 23.91 41.48
C PRO A 374 -77.70 23.04 42.68
N ARG A 375 -78.11 21.79 42.40
CA ARG A 375 -77.77 20.51 43.08
C ARG A 375 -78.65 19.38 42.52
N GLY A 376 -78.02 18.27 42.10
CA GLY A 376 -78.66 17.06 41.59
C GLY A 376 -77.90 16.49 40.42
#